data_AF-A0A1E9A449-F1
#
_entry.id   AF-A0A1E9A449-F1
#
_cell.length_a   1.000
_cell.length_b   1.000
_cell.length_c   1.000
_cell.angle_alpha   90.00
_cell.angle_beta   90.00
_cell.angle_gamma   90.00
#
_symmetry.space_group_name_H-M   'P 1'
#
loop_
_entity.id
_entity.type
_entity.pdbx_description
1 polymer ?
#
loop_
_entity_poly.entity_id
_entity_poly.type
_entity_poly.pdbx_seq_one_letter_code
_entity_poly.pdbx_strand_id
1 'polypeptide(L)'
;MLCALNTGGEVVFAFNAMKGERYCCPDCRGTVIFRRGTKVKPHFAHKVKNVCLNNSSESMAHYNAKYVLAQRLLQKGYHVAVEQPIAQIQQRPDLIVNGTYAIEIQFSSIPLEVLQARTTGLEDQGYEVMWIVPEPKIYQRRMKLQQFQSACLNPVTRRLIAWSDEHQSLVGISEIQYIGGQWFIGNKRPMTVEELFRKSEEAATTRLYKLSDRRVERYIQMCRRQNNVHEPTLNAMYHLQWSQRQVNTMTGFILPHQLYIRTHSVAWQLQYCYMRKLGIAPSHHAHGLFQFRHFIHPSPNYQEIEKELFDSYRSVIQSIGMRQ
;
A
#
# COMPACT_ATOMS: atom_id res chain seq x y z
N MET A 1 5.82 7.95 24.94
CA MET A 1 4.66 7.05 25.14
C MET A 1 3.38 7.87 25.24
N LEU A 2 2.26 7.30 24.79
CA LEU A 2 0.95 7.99 24.72
C LEU A 2 -0.04 7.64 25.82
N CYS A 3 0.18 6.52 26.49
CA CYS A 3 -0.58 6.11 27.64
C CYS A 3 0.36 5.71 28.77
N ALA A 4 -0.16 5.74 29.99
CA ALA A 4 0.49 5.21 31.18
C ALA A 4 -0.59 4.73 32.15
N LEU A 5 -0.21 3.91 33.11
CA LEU A 5 -1.11 3.53 34.21
C LEU A 5 -1.06 4.60 35.30
N ASN A 6 -2.22 5.05 35.76
CA ASN A 6 -2.32 5.88 36.97
C ASN A 6 -2.13 5.02 38.24
N THR A 7 -2.27 5.63 39.42
CA THR A 7 -2.16 4.91 40.70
C THR A 7 -3.27 3.87 40.92
N GLY A 8 -4.43 4.03 40.27
CA GLY A 8 -5.51 3.05 40.27
C GLY A 8 -5.28 1.85 39.35
N GLY A 9 -4.19 1.87 38.56
CA GLY A 9 -3.92 0.84 37.56
C GLY A 9 -4.72 1.01 36.27
N GLU A 10 -5.37 2.16 36.08
CA GLU A 10 -6.15 2.48 34.89
C GLU A 10 -5.25 3.09 33.81
N VAL A 11 -5.53 2.76 32.55
CA VAL A 11 -4.81 3.34 31.41
C VAL A 11 -5.28 4.79 31.18
N VAL A 12 -4.37 5.74 31.38
CA VAL A 12 -4.60 7.17 31.14
C VAL A 12 -3.83 7.63 29.91
N PHE A 13 -4.55 8.26 28.96
CA PHE A 13 -3.94 8.90 27.81
C PHE A 13 -3.24 10.20 28.20
N ALA A 14 -2.10 10.48 27.58
CA ALA A 14 -1.28 11.65 27.90
C ALA A 14 -2.04 12.98 27.75
N PHE A 15 -3.02 13.07 26.84
CA PHE A 15 -3.82 14.29 26.69
C PHE A 15 -4.87 14.48 27.80
N ASN A 16 -5.26 13.41 28.50
CA ASN A 16 -6.13 13.43 29.68
C ASN A 16 -5.35 13.42 31.00
N ALA A 17 -4.02 13.27 30.95
CA ALA A 17 -3.18 13.19 32.13
C ALA A 17 -3.07 14.54 32.86
N MET A 18 -2.98 14.47 34.17
CA MET A 18 -2.88 15.61 35.07
C MET A 18 -1.45 15.78 35.58
N LYS A 19 -0.99 17.03 35.68
CA LYS A 19 0.30 17.34 36.34
C LYS A 19 0.19 17.03 37.82
N GLY A 20 1.23 16.41 38.39
CA GLY A 20 1.30 16.06 39.81
C GLY A 20 0.87 14.63 40.13
N GLU A 21 0.16 13.96 39.22
CA GLU A 21 -0.14 12.54 39.37
C GLU A 21 1.08 11.65 39.10
N ARG A 22 1.05 10.46 39.71
CA ARG A 22 2.06 9.42 39.49
C ARG A 22 1.59 8.47 38.41
N TYR A 23 2.48 8.22 37.46
CA TYR A 23 2.22 7.32 36.35
C TYR A 23 3.31 6.26 36.24
N CYS A 24 2.93 5.07 35.78
CA CYS A 24 3.87 3.99 35.47
C CYS A 24 3.66 3.43 34.07
N CYS A 25 4.74 2.93 33.47
CA CYS A 25 4.69 2.28 32.16
C CYS A 25 3.86 0.99 32.23
N PRO A 26 2.91 0.74 31.30
CA PRO A 26 2.11 -0.48 31.31
C PRO A 26 2.97 -1.75 31.11
N ASP A 27 4.08 -1.64 30.39
CA ASP A 27 4.92 -2.78 30.04
C ASP A 27 5.96 -3.12 31.11
N CYS A 28 6.80 -2.16 31.50
CA CYS A 28 7.87 -2.42 32.47
C CYS A 28 7.52 -2.03 33.90
N ARG A 29 6.33 -1.45 34.14
CA ARG A 29 5.89 -0.90 35.44
C ARG A 29 6.80 0.19 36.03
N GLY A 30 7.82 0.63 35.29
CA GLY A 30 8.72 1.71 35.71
C GLY A 30 8.03 3.07 35.74
N THR A 31 8.50 3.96 36.62
CA THR A 31 7.96 5.32 36.76
C THR A 31 8.18 6.14 35.50
N VAL A 32 7.12 6.82 35.04
CA VAL A 32 7.17 7.75 33.92
C VAL A 32 6.79 9.15 34.38
N ILE A 33 7.36 10.15 33.72
CA ILE A 33 7.10 11.57 33.94
C ILE A 33 6.15 12.03 32.85
N PHE A 34 5.02 12.59 33.26
CA PHE A 34 4.13 13.30 32.34
C PHE A 34 4.73 14.64 31.92
N ARG A 35 4.85 14.86 30.60
CA ARG A 35 5.38 16.08 30.00
C ARG A 35 4.32 16.72 29.11
N ARG A 36 4.01 17.99 29.35
CA ARG A 36 3.12 18.82 28.54
C ARG A 36 3.58 20.28 28.61
N GLY A 37 3.61 20.96 27.47
CA GLY A 37 3.97 22.37 27.37
C GLY A 37 3.50 23.00 26.06
N THR A 38 3.78 24.28 25.85
CA THR A 38 3.38 25.03 24.65
C THR A 38 3.97 24.46 23.35
N LYS A 39 5.22 23.97 23.40
CA LYS A 39 5.91 23.32 22.27
C LYS A 39 6.03 21.80 22.42
N VAL A 40 5.52 21.24 23.52
CA VAL A 40 5.71 19.83 23.89
C VAL A 40 4.35 19.16 23.95
N LYS A 41 4.07 18.31 22.96
CA LYS A 41 2.85 17.48 22.96
C LYS A 41 2.80 16.64 24.24
N PRO A 42 1.60 16.47 24.83
CA PRO A 42 1.43 15.62 25.99
C PRO A 42 2.00 14.24 25.75
N HIS A 43 2.91 13.79 26.62
CA HIS A 43 3.54 12.47 26.51
C HIS A 43 4.07 12.00 27.87
N PHE A 44 4.28 10.69 27.98
CA PHE A 44 5.01 10.10 29.10
C PHE A 44 6.43 9.72 28.68
N ALA A 45 7.40 10.03 29.53
CA ALA A 45 8.81 9.69 29.37
C ALA A 45 9.33 8.96 30.61
N HIS A 46 10.07 7.87 30.46
CA HIS A 46 10.65 7.16 31.59
C HIS A 46 11.57 8.07 32.42
N LYS A 47 11.42 8.03 33.76
CA LYS A 47 12.24 8.83 34.69
C LYS A 47 13.71 8.41 34.67
N VAL A 48 13.94 7.11 34.57
CA VAL A 48 15.26 6.49 34.40
C VAL A 48 15.26 5.80 33.03
N LYS A 49 16.37 5.83 32.30
CA LYS A 49 16.53 5.03 31.06
C LYS A 49 16.57 3.55 31.44
N ASN A 50 15.41 2.96 31.73
CA ASN A 50 15.28 1.52 31.91
C ASN A 50 15.43 0.83 30.56
N VAL A 51 15.87 -0.43 30.59
CA VAL A 51 15.84 -1.37 29.45
C VAL A 51 14.39 -1.82 29.22
N CYS A 52 13.48 -0.87 29.02
CA CYS A 52 12.16 -1.16 28.51
C CYS A 52 12.31 -1.41 27.02
N LEU A 53 11.87 -2.57 26.53
CA LEU A 53 11.87 -2.89 25.09
C LEU A 53 11.15 -1.81 24.25
N ASN A 54 10.27 -1.03 24.87
CA ASN A 54 9.56 0.10 24.26
C ASN A 54 10.40 1.38 24.12
N ASN A 55 11.69 1.37 24.45
CA ASN A 55 12.59 2.49 24.14
C ASN A 55 13.00 2.55 22.65
N SER A 56 12.31 1.80 21.77
CA SER A 56 12.48 1.96 20.33
C SER A 56 12.32 3.43 19.95
N SER A 57 13.31 3.97 19.25
CA SER A 57 13.36 5.36 18.78
C SER A 57 12.31 5.59 17.69
N GLU A 58 11.04 5.64 18.09
CA GLU A 58 9.94 6.06 17.24
C GLU A 58 10.22 7.47 16.72
N SER A 59 10.09 7.67 15.40
CA SER A 59 10.25 9.01 14.83
C SER A 59 9.18 9.95 15.37
N MET A 60 9.51 11.24 15.51
CA MET A 60 8.54 12.25 15.96
C MET A 60 7.31 12.30 15.04
N ALA A 61 7.49 12.10 13.73
CA ALA A 61 6.38 12.06 12.77
C ALA A 61 5.42 10.90 13.05
N HIS A 62 5.95 9.70 13.28
CA HIS A 62 5.16 8.52 13.61
C HIS A 62 4.38 8.69 14.93
N TYR A 63 5.08 9.16 15.96
CA TYR A 63 4.50 9.49 17.26
C TYR A 63 3.37 10.51 17.12
N ASN A 64 3.58 11.55 16.30
CA ASN A 64 2.60 12.58 16.05
C ASN A 64 1.34 12.05 15.36
N ALA A 65 1.51 11.21 14.33
CA ALA A 65 0.39 10.60 13.62
C ALA A 65 -0.46 9.75 14.55
N LYS A 66 0.18 8.85 15.31
CA LYS A 66 -0.48 7.99 16.30
C LYS A 66 -1.23 8.80 17.35
N TYR A 67 -0.61 9.84 17.89
CA TYR A 67 -1.24 10.74 18.86
C TYR A 67 -2.50 11.42 18.32
N VAL A 68 -2.39 12.03 17.14
CA VAL A 68 -3.52 12.78 16.54
C VAL A 68 -4.65 11.83 16.16
N LEU A 69 -4.33 10.65 15.64
CA LEU A 69 -5.32 9.63 15.31
C LEU A 69 -6.06 9.13 16.55
N ALA A 70 -5.33 8.72 17.58
CA ALA A 70 -5.92 8.27 18.84
C ALA A 70 -6.83 9.34 19.45
N GLN A 71 -6.36 10.59 19.49
CA GLN A 71 -7.14 11.71 20.00
C GLN A 71 -8.42 11.93 19.20
N ARG A 72 -8.35 11.95 17.87
CA ARG A 72 -9.53 12.16 17.00
C ARG A 72 -10.54 11.01 17.14
N LEU A 73 -10.07 9.77 17.23
CA LEU A 73 -10.93 8.61 17.47
C LEU A 73 -11.65 8.72 18.81
N LEU A 74 -10.93 9.04 19.89
CA LEU A 74 -11.52 9.21 21.22
C LEU A 74 -12.55 10.36 21.26
N GLN A 75 -12.26 11.48 20.60
CA GLN A 75 -13.19 12.61 20.46
C GLN A 75 -14.47 12.25 19.70
N LYS A 76 -14.42 11.23 18.85
CA LYS A 76 -15.58 10.72 18.10
C LYS A 76 -16.29 9.57 18.81
N GLY A 77 -15.93 9.27 20.06
CA GLY A 77 -16.58 8.26 20.89
C GLY A 77 -16.11 6.83 20.65
N TYR A 78 -15.02 6.62 19.91
CA TYR A 78 -14.45 5.29 19.74
C TYR A 78 -13.67 4.87 20.99
N HIS A 79 -13.72 3.58 21.32
CA HIS A 79 -12.81 3.00 22.30
C HIS A 79 -11.47 2.75 21.63
N VAL A 80 -10.39 3.32 22.17
CA VAL A 80 -9.05 3.18 21.61
C VAL A 80 -8.12 2.61 22.66
N ALA A 81 -7.37 1.58 22.31
CA ALA A 81 -6.20 1.15 23.05
C ALA A 81 -4.96 1.45 22.21
N VAL A 82 -3.99 2.15 22.78
CA VAL A 82 -2.75 2.53 22.09
C VAL A 82 -1.65 1.56 22.50
N GLU A 83 -0.93 1.00 21.53
CA GLU A 83 0.24 0.15 21.78
C GLU A 83 -0.03 -1.04 22.70
N GLN A 84 -1.26 -1.57 22.69
CA GLN A 84 -1.63 -2.72 23.51
C GLN A 84 -1.00 -4.00 22.96
N PRO A 85 -0.17 -4.73 23.74
CA PRO A 85 0.41 -5.98 23.30
C PRO A 85 -0.67 -7.06 23.13
N ILE A 86 -0.52 -7.88 22.09
CA ILE A 86 -1.33 -9.08 21.86
C ILE A 86 -0.40 -10.28 22.06
N ALA A 87 -0.45 -10.86 23.27
CA ALA A 87 0.53 -11.83 23.74
C ALA A 87 0.62 -13.09 22.86
N GLN A 88 -0.51 -13.54 22.32
CA GLN A 88 -0.65 -14.74 21.49
C GLN A 88 0.21 -14.69 20.23
N ILE A 89 0.34 -13.50 19.64
CA ILE A 89 1.09 -13.28 18.39
C ILE A 89 2.38 -12.49 18.59
N GLN A 90 2.67 -12.08 19.84
CA GLN A 90 3.80 -11.22 20.19
C GLN A 90 3.87 -9.93 19.35
N GLN A 91 2.71 -9.43 18.92
CA GLN A 91 2.61 -8.19 18.16
C GLN A 91 2.03 -7.08 19.01
N ARG A 92 2.24 -5.86 18.56
CA ARG A 92 1.73 -4.65 19.18
C ARG A 92 1.31 -3.69 18.08
N PRO A 93 0.04 -3.70 17.66
CA PRO A 93 -0.46 -2.71 16.72
C PRO A 93 -0.41 -1.32 17.35
N ASP A 94 -0.30 -0.28 16.53
CA ASP A 94 -0.26 1.10 17.03
C ASP A 94 -1.55 1.48 17.75
N LEU A 95 -2.70 1.11 17.18
CA LEU A 95 -4.01 1.33 17.78
C LEU A 95 -4.90 0.10 17.62
N ILE A 96 -5.65 -0.23 18.67
CA ILE A 96 -6.81 -1.13 18.61
C ILE A 96 -8.05 -0.27 18.82
N VAL A 97 -9.01 -0.34 17.91
CA VAL A 97 -10.24 0.46 17.96
C VAL A 97 -11.46 -0.44 18.12
N ASN A 98 -12.27 -0.17 19.15
CA ASN A 98 -13.47 -0.92 19.53
C ASN A 98 -13.23 -2.43 19.76
N GLY A 99 -11.98 -2.86 19.93
CA GLY A 99 -11.61 -4.27 20.01
C GLY A 99 -11.76 -5.04 18.68
N THR A 100 -12.10 -4.37 17.58
CA THR A 100 -12.36 -4.99 16.27
C THR A 100 -11.30 -4.62 15.24
N TYR A 101 -10.84 -3.37 15.24
CA TYR A 101 -9.92 -2.88 14.21
C TYR A 101 -8.51 -2.73 14.76
N ALA A 102 -7.51 -3.21 14.03
CA ALA A 102 -6.11 -2.95 14.32
C ALA A 102 -5.56 -1.96 13.28
N ILE A 103 -5.07 -0.81 13.73
CA ILE A 103 -4.46 0.20 12.88
C ILE A 103 -2.94 0.13 13.06
N GLU A 104 -2.24 -0.01 11.94
CA GLU A 104 -0.78 0.00 11.84
C GLU A 104 -0.35 1.26 11.08
N ILE A 105 0.53 2.05 11.69
CA ILE A 105 1.11 3.24 11.07
C ILE A 105 2.54 2.87 10.69
N GLN A 106 2.94 3.13 9.44
CA GLN A 106 4.27 2.71 8.99
C GLN A 106 4.87 3.71 8.02
N PHE A 107 5.87 4.47 8.49
CA PHE A 107 6.51 5.55 7.71
C PHE A 107 7.86 5.19 7.11
N SER A 108 8.46 4.07 7.53
CA SER A 108 9.66 3.50 6.91
C SER A 108 9.30 2.26 6.09
N SER A 109 10.09 2.00 5.04
CA SER A 109 9.93 0.77 4.27
C SER A 109 10.25 -0.45 5.13
N ILE A 110 9.40 -1.47 5.07
CA ILE A 110 9.62 -2.78 5.66
C ILE A 110 9.57 -3.87 4.58
N PRO A 111 10.23 -5.02 4.79
CA PRO A 111 10.09 -6.16 3.89
C PRO A 111 8.63 -6.59 3.78
N LEU A 112 8.25 -7.10 2.61
CA LEU A 112 6.87 -7.53 2.34
C LEU A 112 6.46 -8.68 3.26
N GLU A 113 7.39 -9.57 3.56
CA GLU A 113 7.20 -10.74 4.41
C GLU A 113 6.86 -10.32 5.85
N VAL A 114 7.49 -9.23 6.33
CA VAL A 114 7.20 -8.64 7.65
C VAL A 114 5.82 -7.99 7.64
N LEU A 115 5.48 -7.26 6.58
CA LEU A 115 4.16 -6.64 6.41
C LEU A 115 3.04 -7.69 6.40
N GLN A 116 3.24 -8.80 5.68
CA GLN A 116 2.32 -9.93 5.63
C GLN A 116 2.20 -10.63 6.98
N ALA A 117 3.31 -10.98 7.63
CA ALA A 117 3.29 -11.63 8.94
C ALA A 117 2.59 -10.79 10.02
N ARG A 118 2.75 -9.45 9.98
CA ARG A 118 2.02 -8.53 10.87
C ARG A 118 0.53 -8.52 10.58
N THR A 119 0.17 -8.40 9.30
CA THR A 119 -1.24 -8.38 8.90
C THR A 119 -1.94 -9.69 9.26
N THR A 120 -1.40 -10.84 8.82
CA THR A 120 -1.99 -12.16 9.08
C THR A 120 -2.05 -12.47 10.57
N GLY A 121 -1.00 -12.13 11.34
CA GLY A 121 -1.03 -12.35 12.78
C GLY A 121 -2.19 -11.63 13.48
N LEU A 122 -2.51 -10.40 13.06
CA LEU A 122 -3.65 -9.65 13.58
C LEU A 122 -4.99 -10.21 13.06
N GLU A 123 -5.08 -10.55 11.78
CA GLU A 123 -6.28 -11.14 11.17
C GLU A 123 -6.65 -12.49 11.81
N ASP A 124 -5.65 -13.32 12.13
CA ASP A 124 -5.82 -14.61 12.82
C ASP A 124 -6.35 -14.45 14.26
N GLN A 125 -6.17 -13.27 14.86
CA GLN A 125 -6.78 -12.91 16.15
C GLN A 125 -8.17 -12.26 16.00
N GLY A 126 -8.70 -12.17 14.77
CA GLY A 126 -10.02 -11.63 14.46
C GLY A 126 -10.06 -10.12 14.25
N TYR A 127 -8.91 -9.45 14.08
CA TYR A 127 -8.89 -8.01 13.81
C TYR A 127 -9.07 -7.69 12.33
N GLU A 128 -9.82 -6.63 12.04
CA GLU A 128 -9.80 -5.97 10.73
C GLU A 128 -8.60 -5.01 10.67
N VAL A 129 -7.60 -5.32 9.85
CA VAL A 129 -6.32 -4.60 9.82
C VAL A 129 -6.34 -3.44 8.82
N MET A 130 -5.90 -2.27 9.26
CA MET A 130 -5.75 -1.07 8.43
C MET A 130 -4.34 -0.52 8.50
N TRP A 131 -3.70 -0.39 7.34
CA TRP A 131 -2.39 0.21 7.22
C TRP A 131 -2.47 1.67 6.79
N ILE A 132 -1.77 2.53 7.53
CA ILE A 132 -1.60 3.95 7.22
C ILE A 132 -0.14 4.19 6.82
N VAL A 133 0.05 4.47 5.54
CA VAL A 133 1.38 4.71 4.95
C VAL A 133 1.67 6.21 4.84
N PRO A 134 2.92 6.67 4.62
CA PRO A 134 3.16 8.08 4.39
C PRO A 134 2.54 8.47 3.05
N GLU A 135 2.05 9.70 2.98
CA GLU A 135 1.54 10.30 1.77
C GLU A 135 2.54 10.16 0.59
N PRO A 136 2.10 9.62 -0.56
CA PRO A 136 2.98 9.43 -1.69
C PRO A 136 3.32 10.76 -2.36
N LYS A 137 4.54 10.86 -2.90
CA LYS A 137 4.99 12.05 -3.63
C LYS A 137 4.20 12.20 -4.93
N ILE A 138 3.68 13.40 -5.17
CA ILE A 138 2.88 13.74 -6.35
C ILE A 138 3.68 14.61 -7.32
N TYR A 139 3.66 14.25 -8.61
CA TYR A 139 4.28 14.96 -9.72
C TYR A 139 3.28 15.04 -10.88
N GLN A 140 2.82 16.25 -11.22
CA GLN A 140 1.92 16.49 -12.36
C GLN A 140 0.73 15.49 -12.39
N ARG A 141 0.01 15.38 -11.26
CA ARG A 141 -1.14 14.45 -11.03
C ARG A 141 -0.81 12.95 -11.00
N ARG A 142 0.46 12.57 -10.99
CA ARG A 142 0.91 11.19 -10.82
C ARG A 142 1.52 11.02 -9.45
N MET A 143 1.23 9.91 -8.80
CA MET A 143 1.84 9.55 -7.54
C MET A 143 2.88 8.45 -7.74
N LYS A 144 3.97 8.54 -7.00
CA LYS A 144 4.98 7.50 -6.95
C LYS A 144 4.75 6.64 -5.71
N LEU A 145 4.40 5.37 -5.89
CA LEU A 145 4.25 4.41 -4.80
C LEU A 145 5.50 3.54 -4.70
N GLN A 146 6.08 3.49 -3.50
CA GLN A 146 7.11 2.51 -3.16
C GLN A 146 6.50 1.11 -3.02
N GLN A 147 7.35 0.08 -2.94
CA GLN A 147 6.88 -1.31 -2.85
C GLN A 147 5.95 -1.53 -1.66
N PHE A 148 6.32 -1.06 -0.47
CA PHE A 148 5.48 -1.21 0.72
C PHE A 148 4.14 -0.45 0.59
N GLN A 149 4.14 0.78 0.07
CA GLN A 149 2.91 1.56 -0.16
C GLN A 149 1.99 0.86 -1.16
N SER A 150 2.57 0.29 -2.23
CA SER A 150 1.82 -0.49 -3.21
C SER A 150 1.27 -1.78 -2.64
N ALA A 151 1.90 -2.37 -1.61
CA ALA A 151 1.39 -3.58 -0.96
C ALA A 151 0.21 -3.28 -0.01
N CYS A 152 0.18 -2.09 0.60
CA CYS A 152 -0.94 -1.60 1.41
C CYS A 152 -2.15 -1.10 0.59
N LEU A 153 -2.04 -1.04 -0.74
CA LEU A 153 -3.17 -0.71 -1.60
C LEU A 153 -4.18 -1.87 -1.57
N ASN A 154 -5.45 -1.57 -1.30
CA ASN A 154 -6.51 -2.54 -1.55
C ASN A 154 -6.77 -2.63 -3.07
N PRO A 155 -6.46 -3.75 -3.74
CA PRO A 155 -6.49 -3.81 -5.18
C PRO A 155 -7.91 -3.93 -5.76
N VAL A 156 -8.87 -4.41 -4.95
CA VAL A 156 -10.28 -4.56 -5.33
C VAL A 156 -10.99 -3.22 -5.29
N THR A 157 -10.92 -2.51 -4.16
CA THR A 157 -11.54 -1.18 -4.00
C THR A 157 -10.69 -0.06 -4.62
N ARG A 158 -9.43 -0.34 -4.94
CA ARG A 158 -8.43 0.61 -5.46
C ARG A 158 -8.21 1.81 -4.54
N ARG A 159 -8.14 1.54 -3.24
CA ARG A 159 -7.99 2.54 -2.18
C ARG A 159 -6.71 2.35 -1.39
N LEU A 160 -6.08 3.47 -1.04
CA LEU A 160 -4.94 3.53 -0.13
C LEU A 160 -5.23 4.59 0.93
N ILE A 161 -4.95 4.25 2.19
CA ILE A 161 -5.04 5.18 3.31
C ILE A 161 -3.63 5.67 3.61
N ALA A 162 -3.47 6.99 3.66
CA ALA A 162 -2.19 7.62 3.92
C ALA A 162 -2.28 8.68 5.01
N TRP A 163 -1.12 9.08 5.52
CA TRP A 163 -0.96 10.19 6.47
C TRP A 163 -0.21 11.35 5.81
N SER A 164 -0.79 12.54 5.90
CA SER A 164 -0.12 13.80 5.53
C SER A 164 0.56 14.40 6.75
N ASP A 165 1.90 14.40 6.77
CA ASP A 165 2.66 15.04 7.85
C ASP A 165 2.53 16.58 7.81
N GLU A 166 2.35 17.16 6.62
CA GLU A 166 2.12 18.61 6.47
C GLU A 166 0.82 19.05 7.15
N HIS A 167 -0.27 18.32 6.91
CA HIS A 167 -1.60 18.68 7.42
C HIS A 167 -1.99 17.95 8.72
N GLN A 168 -1.12 17.05 9.21
CA GLN A 168 -1.39 16.19 10.37
C GLN A 168 -2.76 15.51 10.26
N SER A 169 -3.04 14.88 9.11
CA SER A 169 -4.35 14.33 8.80
C SER A 169 -4.31 13.08 7.92
N LEU A 170 -5.41 12.32 7.97
CA LEU A 170 -5.64 11.21 7.08
C LEU A 170 -5.93 11.72 5.67
N VAL A 171 -5.40 10.98 4.71
CA VAL A 171 -5.62 11.19 3.29
C VAL A 171 -6.12 9.89 2.71
N GLY A 172 -7.31 9.94 2.12
CA GLY A 172 -7.85 8.85 1.33
C GLY A 172 -7.44 9.03 -0.13
N ILE A 173 -6.90 7.98 -0.73
CA ILE A 173 -6.61 7.95 -2.17
C ILE A 173 -7.49 6.86 -2.78
N SER A 174 -8.36 7.23 -3.72
CA SER A 174 -9.28 6.31 -4.41
C SER A 174 -9.04 6.26 -5.91
N GLU A 175 -9.73 5.34 -6.60
CA GLU A 175 -9.62 5.14 -8.06
C GLU A 175 -8.16 4.93 -8.51
N ILE A 176 -7.36 4.25 -7.67
CA ILE A 176 -5.94 4.08 -7.94
C ILE A 176 -5.75 3.20 -9.18
N GLN A 177 -5.08 3.75 -10.19
CA GLN A 177 -4.70 3.05 -11.40
C GLN A 177 -3.19 3.07 -11.57
N TYR A 178 -2.61 1.90 -11.83
CA TYR A 178 -1.22 1.78 -12.22
C TYR A 178 -1.01 2.26 -13.65
N ILE A 179 0.06 3.04 -13.89
CA ILE A 179 0.39 3.61 -15.21
C ILE A 179 1.84 3.36 -15.68
N GLY A 180 2.59 2.51 -14.99
CA GLY A 180 3.95 2.09 -15.39
C GLY A 180 5.03 2.33 -14.33
N GLY A 181 5.91 1.35 -14.13
CA GLY A 181 7.02 1.41 -13.16
C GLY A 181 6.54 1.53 -11.71
N GLN A 182 6.80 2.67 -11.09
CA GLN A 182 6.34 3.05 -9.75
C GLN A 182 5.21 4.09 -9.78
N TRP A 183 4.68 4.40 -10.97
CA TRP A 183 3.74 5.49 -11.16
C TRP A 183 2.29 5.01 -11.17
N PHE A 184 1.48 5.76 -10.43
CA PHE A 184 0.05 5.57 -10.30
C PHE A 184 -0.66 6.92 -10.48
N ILE A 185 -1.96 6.87 -10.70
CA ILE A 185 -2.88 8.01 -10.67
C ILE A 185 -4.07 7.64 -9.80
N GLY A 186 -4.76 8.63 -9.25
CA GLY A 186 -5.90 8.43 -8.36
C GLY A 186 -6.36 9.74 -7.75
N ASN A 187 -7.49 9.70 -7.08
CA ASN A 187 -8.14 10.86 -6.49
C ASN A 187 -7.73 10.95 -5.02
N LYS A 188 -6.89 11.93 -4.70
CA LYS A 188 -6.45 12.23 -3.34
C LYS A 188 -7.45 13.21 -2.70
N ARG A 189 -7.90 12.92 -1.49
CA ARG A 189 -8.67 13.86 -0.66
C ARG A 189 -8.38 13.70 0.83
N PRO A 190 -8.61 14.76 1.63
CA PRO A 190 -8.69 14.62 3.08
C PRO A 190 -9.74 13.57 3.46
N MET A 191 -9.46 12.86 4.55
CA MET A 191 -10.29 11.77 5.07
C MET A 191 -10.49 11.97 6.57
N THR A 192 -11.70 11.69 7.08
CA THR A 192 -11.97 11.70 8.52
C THR A 192 -11.71 10.32 9.15
N VAL A 193 -11.63 10.24 10.48
CA VAL A 193 -11.36 8.96 11.17
C VAL A 193 -12.54 7.99 11.06
N GLU A 194 -13.77 8.50 10.97
CA GLU A 194 -14.98 7.70 10.81
C GLU A 194 -15.03 7.00 9.44
N GLU A 195 -14.38 7.59 8.43
CA GLU A 195 -14.29 6.98 7.10
C GLU A 195 -13.42 5.73 7.06
N LEU A 196 -12.54 5.52 8.05
CA LEU A 196 -11.71 4.31 8.14
C LEU A 196 -12.58 3.05 8.21
N PHE A 197 -13.71 3.14 8.89
CA PHE A 197 -14.58 2.01 9.21
C PHE A 197 -15.76 1.85 8.23
N ARG A 198 -15.87 2.70 7.21
CA ARG A 198 -16.93 2.56 6.21
C ARG A 198 -16.55 1.48 5.21
N LYS A 199 -17.39 0.44 5.10
CA LYS A 199 -17.28 -0.55 4.02
C LYS A 199 -17.51 0.17 2.68
N SER A 200 -16.53 0.09 1.80
CA SER A 200 -16.62 0.65 0.45
C SER A 200 -17.21 -0.42 -0.46
N GLU A 201 -18.50 -0.33 -0.77
CA GLU A 201 -19.18 -1.23 -1.71
C GLU A 201 -18.99 -0.81 -3.18
N GLU A 202 -18.47 0.41 -3.40
CA GLU A 202 -18.32 0.95 -4.75
C GLU A 202 -17.13 0.32 -5.49
N ALA A 203 -17.44 -0.35 -6.60
CA ALA A 203 -16.46 -0.77 -7.57
C ALA A 203 -15.79 0.45 -8.21
N ALA A 204 -14.46 0.49 -8.18
CA ALA A 204 -13.72 1.62 -8.73
C ALA A 204 -13.86 1.71 -10.25
N THR A 205 -14.03 2.92 -10.77
CA THR A 205 -13.99 3.21 -12.20
C THR A 205 -12.63 2.87 -12.78
N THR A 206 -12.60 1.99 -13.78
CA THR A 206 -11.35 1.57 -14.42
C THR A 206 -11.23 2.16 -15.82
N ARG A 207 -10.00 2.49 -16.23
CA ARG A 207 -9.73 3.16 -17.51
C ARG A 207 -8.63 2.45 -18.26
N LEU A 208 -8.79 2.37 -19.58
CA LEU A 208 -7.76 1.96 -20.53
C LEU A 208 -6.83 3.15 -20.82
N TYR A 209 -5.52 2.95 -20.69
CA TYR A 209 -4.54 3.94 -21.12
C TYR A 209 -3.65 3.38 -22.22
N LYS A 210 -3.15 4.27 -23.10
CA LYS A 210 -2.14 3.92 -24.09
C LYS A 210 -0.86 4.70 -23.79
N LEU A 211 0.26 3.98 -23.69
CA LEU A 211 1.58 4.60 -23.66
C LEU A 211 1.85 5.31 -24.99
N SER A 212 2.43 6.50 -24.90
CA SER A 212 2.93 7.19 -26.08
C SER A 212 4.07 6.40 -26.73
N ASP A 213 4.23 6.57 -28.03
CA ASP A 213 5.28 5.95 -28.85
C ASP A 213 6.67 6.11 -28.21
N ARG A 214 7.01 7.34 -27.79
CA ARG A 214 8.27 7.63 -27.10
C ARG A 214 8.49 6.80 -25.83
N ARG A 215 7.43 6.43 -25.09
CA ARG A 215 7.54 5.59 -23.89
C ARG A 215 7.71 4.12 -24.23
N VAL A 216 7.01 3.64 -25.26
CA VAL A 216 7.19 2.29 -25.79
C VAL A 216 8.63 2.12 -26.29
N GLU A 217 9.10 3.06 -27.11
CA GLU A 217 10.47 3.08 -27.63
C GLU A 217 11.53 3.12 -26.52
N ARG A 218 11.32 3.96 -25.50
CA ARG A 218 12.23 4.03 -24.34
C ARG A 218 12.33 2.69 -23.61
N TYR A 219 11.20 1.98 -23.47
CA TYR A 219 11.20 0.64 -22.87
C TYR A 219 11.98 -0.36 -23.72
N ILE A 220 11.75 -0.38 -25.04
CA ILE A 220 12.50 -1.26 -25.96
C ILE A 220 14.00 -0.93 -25.95
N GLN A 221 14.38 0.35 -25.90
CA GLN A 221 15.78 0.76 -25.77
C GLN A 221 16.40 0.29 -24.45
N MET A 222 15.62 0.32 -23.35
CA MET A 222 16.08 -0.23 -22.07
C MET A 222 16.33 -1.74 -22.18
N CYS A 223 15.46 -2.51 -22.82
CA CYS A 223 15.67 -3.94 -23.06
C CYS A 223 16.96 -4.19 -23.87
N ARG A 224 17.19 -3.41 -24.94
CA ARG A 224 18.43 -3.54 -25.76
C ARG A 224 19.70 -3.30 -24.97
N ARG A 225 19.67 -2.36 -24.01
CA ARG A 225 20.82 -2.02 -23.16
C ARG A 225 21.16 -3.07 -22.11
N GLN A 226 20.25 -3.99 -21.81
CA GLN A 226 20.53 -5.07 -20.85
C GLN A 226 21.54 -6.09 -21.39
N ASN A 227 21.86 -6.05 -22.69
CA ASN A 227 22.79 -6.98 -23.36
C ASN A 227 22.48 -8.46 -23.06
N ASN A 228 21.20 -8.78 -22.88
CA ASN A 228 20.72 -10.14 -22.65
C ASN A 228 20.14 -10.68 -23.96
N VAL A 229 20.80 -11.70 -24.53
CA VAL A 229 20.36 -12.36 -25.78
C VAL A 229 19.00 -13.06 -25.59
N HIS A 230 18.68 -13.44 -24.37
CA HIS A 230 17.41 -14.07 -24.00
C HIS A 230 16.37 -13.08 -23.49
N GLU A 231 16.51 -11.76 -23.75
CA GLU A 231 15.50 -10.80 -23.34
C GLU A 231 14.16 -11.09 -24.06
N PRO A 232 13.08 -11.45 -23.33
CA PRO A 232 11.87 -11.96 -23.95
C PRO A 232 11.18 -10.95 -24.86
N THR A 233 11.21 -9.65 -24.53
CA THR A 233 10.54 -8.62 -25.33
C THR A 233 11.16 -8.52 -26.73
N LEU A 234 12.49 -8.47 -26.81
CA LEU A 234 13.24 -8.39 -28.06
C LEU A 234 13.13 -9.68 -28.86
N ASN A 235 13.15 -10.84 -28.21
CA ASN A 235 12.95 -12.13 -28.86
C ASN A 235 11.55 -12.20 -29.53
N ALA A 236 10.48 -11.84 -28.81
CA ALA A 236 9.13 -11.78 -29.39
C ALA A 236 9.06 -10.81 -30.57
N MET A 237 9.62 -9.61 -30.43
CA MET A 237 9.65 -8.61 -31.51
C MET A 237 10.39 -9.13 -32.75
N TYR A 238 11.51 -9.84 -32.57
CA TYR A 238 12.27 -10.45 -33.66
C TYR A 238 11.47 -11.54 -34.39
N HIS A 239 10.88 -12.50 -33.66
CA HIS A 239 10.10 -13.57 -34.29
C HIS A 239 8.79 -13.08 -34.90
N LEU A 240 8.19 -12.02 -34.37
CA LEU A 240 7.05 -11.35 -34.98
C LEU A 240 7.42 -10.66 -36.31
N GLN A 241 8.70 -10.29 -36.49
CA GLN A 241 9.20 -9.46 -37.60
C GLN A 241 8.49 -8.09 -37.65
N TRP A 242 8.17 -7.53 -36.48
CA TRP A 242 7.47 -6.26 -36.38
C TRP A 242 8.42 -5.06 -36.44
N SER A 243 8.04 -4.06 -37.21
CA SER A 243 8.64 -2.73 -37.17
C SER A 243 8.33 -2.00 -35.86
N GLN A 244 9.13 -0.99 -35.51
CA GLN A 244 8.87 -0.14 -34.34
C GLN A 244 7.46 0.48 -34.37
N ARG A 245 6.97 0.87 -35.56
CA ARG A 245 5.62 1.40 -35.75
C ARG A 245 4.55 0.38 -35.36
N GLN A 246 4.68 -0.87 -35.81
CA GLN A 246 3.75 -1.94 -35.45
C GLN A 246 3.76 -2.22 -33.94
N VAL A 247 4.95 -2.25 -33.32
CA VAL A 247 5.06 -2.40 -31.86
C VAL A 247 4.35 -1.25 -31.13
N ASN A 248 4.57 0.00 -31.55
CA ASN A 248 3.92 1.17 -30.97
C ASN A 248 2.39 1.11 -31.13
N THR A 249 1.88 0.68 -32.28
CA THR A 249 0.43 0.55 -32.51
C THR A 249 -0.20 -0.56 -31.66
N MET A 250 0.44 -1.72 -31.62
CA MET A 250 -0.17 -2.93 -31.05
C MET A 250 0.03 -3.07 -29.55
N THR A 251 1.03 -2.42 -28.94
CA THR A 251 1.43 -2.67 -27.54
C THR A 251 1.46 -1.41 -26.69
N GLY A 252 1.68 -1.54 -25.38
CA GLY A 252 1.73 -0.43 -24.45
C GLY A 252 0.35 0.02 -23.95
N PHE A 253 -0.66 -0.85 -24.06
CA PHE A 253 -1.95 -0.62 -23.43
C PHE A 253 -1.84 -0.96 -21.94
N ILE A 254 -2.30 -0.06 -21.08
CA ILE A 254 -2.34 -0.26 -19.64
C ILE A 254 -3.80 -0.55 -19.29
N LEU A 255 -4.05 -1.82 -19.00
CA LEU A 255 -5.37 -2.33 -18.66
C LEU A 255 -5.68 -2.12 -17.17
N PRO A 256 -6.96 -2.17 -16.76
CA PRO A 256 -7.34 -2.18 -15.36
C PRO A 256 -6.58 -3.21 -14.52
N HIS A 257 -6.53 -4.46 -14.98
CA HIS A 257 -5.85 -5.57 -14.30
C HIS A 257 -4.32 -5.49 -14.33
N GLN A 258 -3.74 -4.54 -15.10
CA GLN A 258 -2.31 -4.26 -15.03
C GLN A 258 -1.87 -3.84 -13.62
N LEU A 259 -2.81 -3.37 -12.78
CA LEU A 259 -2.59 -3.08 -11.37
C LEU A 259 -1.92 -4.26 -10.63
N TYR A 260 -2.32 -5.48 -10.94
CA TYR A 260 -1.87 -6.69 -10.25
C TYR A 260 -0.48 -7.18 -10.66
N ILE A 261 0.15 -6.58 -11.67
CA ILE A 261 1.42 -7.06 -12.21
C ILE A 261 2.48 -5.95 -12.31
N ARG A 262 3.73 -6.37 -12.20
CA ARG A 262 4.94 -5.57 -12.40
C ARG A 262 5.50 -5.69 -13.80
N THR A 263 5.22 -6.81 -14.50
CA THR A 263 5.61 -7.01 -15.90
C THR A 263 5.15 -5.82 -16.75
N HIS A 264 6.06 -5.25 -17.54
CA HIS A 264 5.77 -4.07 -18.34
C HIS A 264 4.69 -4.39 -19.41
N SER A 265 3.79 -3.45 -19.68
CA SER A 265 2.66 -3.69 -20.60
C SER A 265 3.10 -4.08 -22.00
N VAL A 266 4.13 -3.43 -22.52
CA VAL A 266 4.72 -3.77 -23.84
C VAL A 266 5.25 -5.20 -23.87
N ALA A 267 5.87 -5.68 -22.78
CA ALA A 267 6.52 -6.98 -22.73
C ALA A 267 5.52 -8.13 -22.90
N TRP A 268 4.51 -8.17 -22.02
CA TRP A 268 3.56 -9.28 -22.04
C TRP A 268 2.61 -9.18 -23.24
N GLN A 269 2.34 -7.98 -23.76
CA GLN A 269 1.52 -7.80 -24.96
C GLN A 269 2.23 -8.27 -26.23
N LEU A 270 3.55 -8.02 -26.34
CA LEU A 270 4.35 -8.59 -27.42
C LEU A 270 4.39 -10.11 -27.35
N GLN A 271 4.61 -10.65 -26.15
CA GLN A 271 4.58 -12.10 -25.92
C GLN A 271 3.23 -12.71 -26.29
N TYR A 272 2.12 -12.06 -25.91
CA TYR A 272 0.78 -12.47 -26.32
C TYR A 272 0.62 -12.52 -27.83
N CYS A 273 1.05 -11.45 -28.54
CA CYS A 273 1.00 -11.41 -29.99
C CYS A 273 1.88 -12.48 -30.65
N TYR A 274 3.03 -12.78 -30.05
CA TYR A 274 3.92 -13.84 -30.52
C TYR A 274 3.28 -15.23 -30.35
N MET A 275 2.70 -15.54 -29.19
CA MET A 275 1.94 -16.78 -28.97
C MET A 275 0.80 -16.94 -29.97
N ARG A 276 0.07 -15.84 -30.25
CA ARG A 276 -0.98 -15.81 -31.27
C ARG A 276 -0.46 -16.15 -32.67
N LYS A 277 0.74 -15.67 -33.06
CA LYS A 277 1.39 -16.00 -34.34
C LYS A 277 1.73 -17.50 -34.44
N LEU A 278 2.09 -18.13 -33.32
CA LEU A 278 2.40 -19.55 -33.25
C LEU A 278 1.17 -20.45 -33.15
N GLY A 279 -0.04 -19.90 -33.00
CA GLY A 279 -1.26 -20.69 -32.76
C GLY A 279 -1.32 -21.30 -31.35
N ILE A 280 -0.49 -20.83 -30.43
CA ILE A 280 -0.42 -21.33 -29.05
C ILE A 280 -1.46 -20.60 -28.20
N ALA A 281 -2.29 -21.35 -27.47
CA ALA A 281 -3.21 -20.74 -26.52
C ALA A 281 -2.42 -20.15 -25.32
N PRO A 282 -2.68 -18.89 -24.92
CA PRO A 282 -1.94 -18.21 -23.84
C PRO A 282 -1.90 -18.98 -22.52
N SER A 283 -2.92 -19.80 -22.24
CA SER A 283 -3.02 -20.63 -21.03
C SER A 283 -1.89 -21.65 -20.87
N HIS A 284 -1.25 -22.10 -21.96
CA HIS A 284 -0.18 -23.10 -21.90
C HIS A 284 1.20 -22.52 -21.58
N HIS A 285 1.39 -21.20 -21.75
CA HIS A 285 2.68 -20.51 -21.58
C HIS A 285 2.61 -19.31 -20.62
N ALA A 286 1.49 -19.13 -19.92
CA ALA A 286 1.33 -18.04 -18.96
C ALA A 286 2.29 -18.14 -17.76
N HIS A 287 2.70 -19.37 -17.41
CA HIS A 287 3.56 -19.65 -16.26
C HIS A 287 4.91 -18.93 -16.41
N GLY A 288 5.12 -17.87 -15.62
CA GLY A 288 6.34 -17.06 -15.63
C GLY A 288 6.30 -15.80 -16.50
N LEU A 289 5.22 -15.54 -17.26
CA LEU A 289 5.09 -14.29 -18.02
C LEU A 289 4.85 -13.07 -17.12
N PHE A 290 4.07 -13.27 -16.06
CA PHE A 290 3.65 -12.21 -15.16
C PHE A 290 4.41 -12.24 -13.84
N GLN A 291 5.09 -11.14 -13.54
CA GLN A 291 5.58 -10.86 -12.20
C GLN A 291 4.47 -10.19 -11.41
N PHE A 292 3.79 -10.93 -10.54
CA PHE A 292 2.70 -10.38 -9.76
C PHE A 292 3.17 -9.36 -8.71
N ARG A 293 2.32 -8.37 -8.45
CA ARG A 293 2.37 -7.55 -7.24
C ARG A 293 1.75 -8.32 -6.10
N HIS A 294 2.26 -8.05 -4.91
CA HIS A 294 1.70 -8.59 -3.69
C HIS A 294 0.97 -7.48 -2.96
N PHE A 295 -0.17 -7.84 -2.39
CA PHE A 295 -1.01 -6.96 -1.58
C PHE A 295 -1.25 -7.66 -0.25
N ILE A 296 -1.44 -6.87 0.81
CA ILE A 296 -1.86 -7.40 2.12
C ILE A 296 -3.35 -7.74 2.12
N HIS A 297 -4.12 -7.08 1.26
CA HIS A 297 -5.55 -7.30 1.13
C HIS A 297 -5.81 -8.51 0.23
N PRO A 298 -6.95 -9.20 0.43
CA PRO A 298 -7.40 -10.24 -0.48
C PRO A 298 -7.39 -9.76 -1.93
N SER A 299 -6.92 -10.62 -2.81
CA SER A 299 -6.86 -10.36 -4.25
C SER A 299 -7.33 -11.59 -5.02
N PRO A 300 -7.88 -11.42 -6.24
CA PRO A 300 -8.18 -12.53 -7.13
C PRO A 300 -6.97 -13.43 -7.32
N ASN A 301 -7.20 -14.72 -7.59
CA ASN A 301 -6.08 -15.62 -7.83
C ASN A 301 -5.35 -15.26 -9.14
N TYR A 302 -4.12 -15.75 -9.29
CA TYR A 302 -3.28 -15.38 -10.44
C TYR A 302 -3.88 -15.81 -11.77
N GLN A 303 -4.57 -16.96 -11.84
CA GLN A 303 -5.18 -17.46 -13.07
C GLN A 303 -6.33 -16.55 -13.55
N GLU A 304 -7.14 -16.04 -12.63
CA GLU A 304 -8.20 -15.08 -12.93
C GLU A 304 -7.62 -13.77 -13.47
N ILE A 305 -6.57 -13.26 -12.82
CA ILE A 305 -5.88 -12.03 -13.26
C ILE A 305 -5.30 -12.20 -14.67
N GLU A 306 -4.66 -13.33 -14.95
CA GLU A 306 -4.09 -13.64 -16.27
C GLU A 306 -5.16 -13.69 -17.35
N LYS A 307 -6.25 -14.40 -17.09
CA LYS A 307 -7.39 -14.50 -17.99
C LYS A 307 -7.94 -13.12 -18.32
N GLU A 308 -8.20 -12.30 -17.31
CA GLU A 308 -8.71 -10.94 -17.47
C GLU A 308 -7.77 -10.04 -18.27
N LEU A 309 -6.46 -10.14 -18.06
CA LEU A 309 -5.46 -9.41 -18.84
C LEU A 309 -5.49 -9.80 -20.32
N PHE A 310 -5.49 -11.11 -20.61
CA PHE A 310 -5.50 -11.61 -21.98
C PHE A 310 -6.82 -11.32 -22.70
N ASP A 311 -7.97 -11.56 -22.06
CA ASP A 311 -9.28 -11.32 -22.63
C ASP A 311 -9.50 -9.82 -22.91
N SER A 312 -9.14 -8.96 -21.94
CA SER A 312 -9.20 -7.51 -22.13
C SER A 312 -8.30 -7.02 -23.27
N TYR A 313 -7.07 -7.53 -23.37
CA TYR A 313 -6.17 -7.16 -24.45
C TYR A 313 -6.64 -7.66 -25.81
N ARG A 314 -7.19 -8.87 -25.88
CA ARG A 314 -7.77 -9.43 -27.10
C ARG A 314 -8.85 -8.51 -27.66
N SER A 315 -9.75 -8.02 -26.80
CA SER A 315 -10.79 -7.07 -27.20
C SER A 315 -10.22 -5.76 -27.73
N VAL A 316 -9.16 -5.24 -27.10
CA VAL A 316 -8.45 -4.03 -27.57
C VAL A 316 -7.88 -4.23 -28.96
N ILE A 317 -7.12 -5.30 -29.22
CA ILE A 317 -6.50 -5.53 -30.53
C ILE A 317 -7.52 -5.83 -31.63
N GLN A 318 -8.63 -6.51 -31.31
CA GLN A 318 -9.74 -6.73 -32.25
C GLN A 318 -10.36 -5.41 -32.70
N SER A 319 -10.55 -4.47 -31.77
CA SER A 319 -11.07 -3.13 -32.10
C SER A 319 -10.12 -2.29 -32.98
N ILE A 320 -8.82 -2.57 -32.93
CA ILE A 320 -7.81 -1.92 -33.78
C ILE A 320 -7.78 -2.56 -35.17
N GLY A 321 -7.85 -3.89 -35.23
CA GLY A 321 -7.87 -4.63 -36.51
C GLY A 321 -9.12 -4.37 -37.35
N MET A 322 -10.25 -4.03 -36.73
CA MET A 322 -11.47 -3.59 -37.44
C MET A 322 -11.38 -2.16 -38.02
N ARG A 323 -10.33 -1.39 -37.69
CA ARG A 323 -10.14 0.01 -38.13
C ARG A 323 -9.05 0.18 -39.20
N GLN A 324 -8.42 -0.90 -39.65
CA GLN A 324 -7.42 -0.93 -40.72
C GLN A 324 -7.99 -1.63 -41.96
#